data_AF-A0A7J9ADA3-F1
#
_entry.id   AF-A0A7J9ADA3-F1
#
_cell.length_a   1.000
_cell.length_b   1.000
_cell.length_c   1.000
_cell.angle_alpha   90.00
_cell.angle_beta   90.00
_cell.angle_gamma   90.00
#
_symmetry.space_group_name_H-M   'P 1'
#
loop_
_entity.id
_entity.type
_entity.pdbx_description
1 polymer ?
#
loop_
_entity_poly.entity_id
_entity_poly.type
_entity_poly.pdbx_seq_one_letter_code
_entity_poly.pdbx_strand_id
1 'polypeptide(L)'
;MLDKVLPHAMLKAKPNLESRIKTLKRDWAIVYDMRSGKNNGSFGWDKHEQLVVAEDAVHKEADQFKYRSFLYYDQLTAIYTKD
;
A
#
# COMPACT_ATOMS: atom_id res chain seq x y z
N MET A 1 2.30 19.08 22.39
CA MET A 1 1.21 18.67 23.32
C MET A 1 1.13 17.15 23.47
N LEU A 2 1.45 16.35 22.44
CA LEU A 2 1.48 14.88 22.54
C LEU A 2 2.53 14.33 23.54
N ASP A 3 3.73 14.90 23.60
CA ASP A 3 4.77 14.54 24.58
C ASP A 3 4.35 14.72 26.04
N LYS A 4 3.37 15.58 26.34
CA LYS A 4 2.87 15.74 27.72
C LYS A 4 1.86 14.65 28.09
N VAL A 5 1.13 14.13 27.10
CA VAL A 5 0.10 13.10 27.28
C VAL A 5 0.73 11.70 27.22
N LEU A 6 1.76 11.51 26.40
CA LEU A 6 2.47 10.25 26.22
C LEU A 6 4.00 10.46 26.30
N PRO A 7 4.54 10.81 27.48
CA PRO A 7 5.95 11.23 27.64
C PRO A 7 6.98 10.15 27.31
N HIS A 8 6.58 8.88 27.22
CA HIS A 8 7.47 7.75 26.93
C HIS A 8 7.19 7.07 25.58
N ALA A 9 6.23 7.56 24.81
CA ALA A 9 5.87 6.93 23.54
C ALA A 9 6.90 7.23 22.42
N MET A 10 7.85 8.14 22.65
CA MET A 10 8.87 8.57 21.69
C MET A 10 8.30 8.95 20.30
N LEU A 11 7.03 9.39 20.26
CA LEU A 11 6.29 9.66 19.04
C LEU A 11 6.71 11.02 18.45
N LYS A 12 7.69 10.99 17.55
CA LYS A 12 8.09 12.18 16.79
C LYS A 12 7.18 12.34 15.57
N ALA A 13 6.39 13.42 15.55
CA ALA A 13 5.41 13.67 14.48
C ALA A 13 6.03 13.61 13.07
N LYS A 14 7.11 14.37 12.82
CA LYS A 14 7.73 14.47 11.49
C LYS A 14 8.30 13.13 10.96
N PRO A 15 9.24 12.45 11.64
CA PRO A 15 9.82 11.20 11.12
C PRO A 15 8.79 10.06 11.09
N ASN A 16 7.77 10.05 11.96
CA ASN A 16 6.71 9.05 11.90
C ASN A 16 5.83 9.24 10.67
N LEU A 17 5.53 10.50 10.30
CA LEU A 17 4.80 10.81 9.07
C LEU A 17 5.62 10.45 7.83
N GLU A 18 6.90 10.83 7.79
CA GLU A 18 7.81 10.49 6.68
C GLU A 18 7.95 8.97 6.50
N SER A 19 8.10 8.22 7.59
CA SER A 19 8.14 6.75 7.57
C SER A 19 6.85 6.16 7.01
N ARG A 20 5.68 6.64 7.46
CA ARG A 20 4.38 6.18 6.96
C ARG A 20 4.20 6.47 5.47
N ILE A 21 4.59 7.66 4.99
CA ILE A 21 4.53 8.01 3.56
C ILE A 21 5.44 7.09 2.75
N LYS A 22 6.66 6.82 3.23
CA LYS A 22 7.60 5.91 2.56
C LYS A 22 7.03 4.50 2.42
N THR A 23 6.42 3.98 3.48
CA THR A 23 5.76 2.67 3.46
C THR A 23 4.58 2.65 2.48
N LEU A 24 3.71 3.67 2.54
CA LEU A 24 2.56 3.76 1.64
C LEU A 24 2.97 3.83 0.17
N LYS A 25 4.01 4.59 -0.17
CA LYS A 25 4.54 4.67 -1.53
C LYS A 25 5.11 3.34 -2.01
N ARG A 26 5.87 2.64 -1.15
CA ARG A 26 6.45 1.33 -1.48
C ARG A 26 5.35 0.30 -1.75
N ASP A 27 4.38 0.20 -0.85
CA ASP A 27 3.25 -0.72 -0.96
C ASP A 27 2.43 -0.43 -2.22
N TRP A 28 2.13 0.85 -2.48
CA TRP A 28 1.44 1.28 -3.70
C TRP A 28 2.20 0.89 -4.96
N ALA A 29 3.51 1.13 -5.03
CA ALA A 29 4.31 0.82 -6.21
C ALA A 29 4.28 -0.68 -6.55
N ILE A 30 4.35 -1.55 -5.54
CA ILE A 30 4.24 -3.00 -5.74
C ILE A 30 2.88 -3.38 -6.33
N VAL A 31 1.78 -2.87 -5.78
CA VAL A 31 0.43 -3.14 -6.31
C VAL A 31 0.24 -2.54 -7.69
N TYR A 32 0.80 -1.36 -7.95
CA TYR A 32 0.79 -0.72 -9.25
C TYR A 32 1.55 -1.55 -10.30
N ASP A 33 2.73 -2.07 -9.97
CA ASP A 33 3.51 -2.96 -10.83
C ASP A 33 2.78 -4.29 -11.08
N MET A 34 2.16 -4.87 -10.05
CA MET A 34 1.32 -6.07 -10.19
C MET A 34 0.12 -5.83 -11.12
N ARG A 35 -0.50 -4.64 -11.04
CA ARG A 35 -1.66 -4.27 -11.87
C ARG A 35 -1.28 -3.83 -13.29
N SER A 36 -0.09 -3.26 -13.47
CA SER A 36 0.39 -2.72 -14.76
C SER A 36 1.27 -3.71 -15.54
N GLY A 37 1.73 -4.77 -14.88
CA GLY A 37 2.67 -5.74 -15.40
C GLY A 37 2.16 -6.57 -16.58
N LYS A 38 3.05 -6.76 -17.55
CA LYS A 38 2.90 -7.59 -18.76
C LYS A 38 2.68 -9.10 -18.50
N ASN A 39 2.60 -9.53 -17.24
CA ASN A 39 2.51 -10.92 -16.79
C ASN A 39 1.14 -11.19 -16.12
N ASN A 40 0.06 -10.91 -16.85
CA ASN A 40 -1.34 -11.09 -16.41
C ASN A 40 -1.76 -12.56 -16.32
N GLY A 41 -1.04 -13.37 -15.55
CA GLY A 41 -1.36 -14.80 -15.41
C GLY A 41 -2.56 -15.10 -14.51
N SER A 42 -2.76 -14.35 -13.42
CA SER A 42 -3.68 -14.84 -12.36
C SER A 42 -4.12 -13.81 -11.32
N PHE A 43 -4.01 -12.51 -11.63
CA PHE A 43 -4.29 -11.45 -10.66
C PHE A 43 -5.47 -10.57 -11.04
N GLY A 44 -6.52 -10.64 -10.23
CA GLY A 44 -7.68 -9.76 -10.25
C GLY A 44 -7.53 -8.59 -9.27
N TRP A 45 -8.35 -7.56 -9.49
CA TRP A 45 -8.46 -6.41 -8.61
C TRP A 45 -9.94 -6.18 -8.27
N ASP A 46 -10.28 -6.24 -6.99
CA ASP A 46 -11.59 -5.82 -6.52
C ASP A 46 -11.60 -4.28 -6.39
N LYS A 47 -12.36 -3.61 -7.26
CA LYS A 47 -12.49 -2.14 -7.25
C LYS A 47 -13.28 -1.62 -6.05
N HIS A 48 -14.23 -2.42 -5.54
CA HIS A 48 -15.08 -2.04 -4.42
C HIS A 48 -14.31 -2.17 -3.10
N GLU A 49 -13.59 -3.27 -2.93
CA GLU A 49 -12.79 -3.52 -1.72
C GLU A 49 -11.37 -2.95 -1.79
N GLN A 50 -10.99 -2.43 -2.97
CA GLN A 50 -9.64 -1.94 -3.28
C GLN A 50 -8.58 -2.99 -2.88
N LEU A 51 -8.84 -4.23 -3.27
CA LEU A 51 -8.10 -5.40 -2.81
C LEU A 51 -7.56 -6.21 -3.99
N VAL A 52 -6.39 -6.77 -3.74
CA VAL A 52 -5.72 -7.77 -4.54
C VAL A 52 -6.49 -9.11 -4.49
N VAL A 53 -6.95 -9.61 -5.64
CA VAL A 53 -7.55 -10.94 -5.76
C VAL A 53 -6.60 -11.83 -6.54
N ALA A 54 -5.85 -12.69 -5.84
CA ALA A 54 -4.97 -13.67 -6.47
C ALA A 54 -5.57 -15.08 -6.37
N GLU A 55 -5.53 -15.85 -7.45
CA GLU A 55 -5.59 -17.30 -7.34
C GLU A 55 -4.32 -17.77 -6.60
N ASP A 56 -4.49 -18.66 -5.62
CA ASP A 56 -3.49 -19.07 -4.59
C ASP A 56 -2.12 -19.55 -5.11
N ALA A 57 -1.90 -19.65 -6.41
CA ALA A 57 -0.84 -20.46 -6.98
C ALA A 57 0.38 -19.73 -7.56
N VAL A 58 0.44 -18.39 -7.67
CA VAL A 58 1.40 -17.80 -8.64
C VAL A 58 2.41 -16.77 -8.11
N HIS A 59 2.17 -16.04 -7.01
CA HIS A 59 3.12 -14.99 -6.57
C HIS A 59 3.27 -14.86 -5.04
N LYS A 60 4.40 -15.36 -4.50
CA LYS A 60 4.76 -15.22 -3.06
C LYS A 60 4.77 -13.77 -2.55
N GLU A 61 5.03 -12.82 -3.44
CA GLU A 61 5.07 -11.38 -3.13
C GLU A 61 3.67 -10.78 -2.95
N ALA A 62 2.65 -11.43 -3.50
CA ALA A 62 1.26 -11.02 -3.45
C ALA A 62 0.49 -11.62 -2.25
N ASP A 63 0.98 -12.71 -1.66
CA ASP A 63 0.36 -13.36 -0.50
C ASP A 63 0.19 -12.39 0.68
N GLN A 64 1.14 -11.48 0.89
CA GLN A 64 1.06 -10.46 1.95
C GLN A 64 -0.02 -9.39 1.70
N PHE A 65 -0.55 -9.32 0.47
CA PHE A 65 -1.51 -8.30 0.04
C PHE A 65 -2.91 -8.86 -0.22
N LYS A 66 -3.06 -10.19 -0.27
CA LYS A 66 -4.33 -10.91 -0.55
C LYS A 66 -5.49 -10.59 0.41
N TYR A 67 -5.19 -10.13 1.62
CA TYR A 67 -6.20 -9.79 2.63
C TYR A 67 -6.12 -8.33 3.10
N ARG A 68 -5.40 -7.47 2.38
CA ARG A 68 -5.16 -6.08 2.78
C ARG A 68 -5.82 -5.11 1.81
N SER A 69 -6.87 -4.42 2.28
CA SER A 69 -7.47 -3.33 1.50
C SER A 69 -6.51 -2.16 1.34
N PHE A 70 -6.39 -1.67 0.12
CA PHE A 70 -5.61 -0.48 -0.24
C PHE A 70 -6.52 0.71 -0.47
N LEU A 71 -7.14 1.18 0.60
CA LEU A 71 -8.18 2.23 0.60
C LEU A 71 -7.78 3.57 -0.08
N TYR A 72 -6.47 3.80 -0.29
CA TYR A 72 -5.95 5.02 -0.93
C TYR A 72 -5.32 4.77 -2.29
N TYR A 73 -5.51 3.58 -2.89
CA TYR A 73 -4.82 3.21 -4.11
C TYR A 73 -5.05 4.21 -5.26
N ASP A 74 -6.30 4.59 -5.51
CA ASP A 74 -6.63 5.54 -6.59
C ASP A 74 -6.05 6.94 -6.32
N GLN A 75 -6.04 7.38 -5.06
CA GLN A 75 -5.46 8.67 -4.65
C GLN A 75 -3.93 8.67 -4.79
N LEU A 76 -3.27 7.61 -4.34
CA LEU A 76 -1.82 7.44 -4.47
C LEU A 76 -1.41 7.32 -5.94
N THR A 77 -2.21 6.64 -6.76
CA THR A 77 -2.01 6.56 -8.21
C THR A 77 -2.08 7.97 -8.81
N ALA A 78 -3.15 8.73 -8.52
CA ALA A 78 -3.28 10.10 -9.02
C ALA A 78 -2.15 11.04 -8.57
N ILE A 79 -1.49 10.79 -7.43
CA ILE A 79 -0.36 11.56 -6.92
C ILE A 79 0.96 11.15 -7.59
N TYR A 80 1.21 9.85 -7.76
CA TYR A 80 2.51 9.34 -8.17
C TYR A 80 2.63 9.01 -9.66
N THR A 81 1.52 8.97 -10.41
CA THR A 81 1.51 8.77 -11.87
C THR A 81 1.16 10.04 -12.64
N LYS A 82 0.89 11.15 -11.95
CA LYS A 82 0.81 12.47 -12.59
C LYS A 82 2.24 12.99 -12.77
N ASP A 83 2.67 13.07 -14.02
CA ASP A 83 3.77 13.94 -14.45
C ASP A 83 3.40 15.42 -14.28
#